data_AF-A0A327NJS9-F1
#
_entry.id   AF-A0A327NJS9-F1
#
_cell.length_a   1.000
_cell.length_b   1.000
_cell.length_c   1.000
_cell.angle_alpha   90.00
_cell.angle_beta   90.00
_cell.angle_gamma   90.00
#
_symmetry.space_group_name_H-M   'P 1'
#
loop_
_entity.id
_entity.type
_entity.pdbx_description
1 polymer ?
#
loop_
_entity_poly.entity_id
_entity_poly.type
_entity_poly.pdbx_seq_one_letter_code
_entity_poly.pdbx_strand_id
1 'polypeptide(L)'
;MNRIVAYLLGPELIWLGMLALTGLIISLSQPLPATDHDKLLNLGWFLPALGVLLAFLPLFWAPGSQWWWLTRISIASLIGSYFVINFLCEAARYNDSRDSGIGSAFMVFIGLGWMVLFALVFLAALCFLAKWPFLTVFKWLLITIGGLTLFGLLISWVASFGTSKGA
;
A
#
# COMPACT_ATOMS: atom_id res chain seq x y z
N MET A 1 1.75 -10.74 26.42
CA MET A 1 2.27 -9.67 25.53
C MET A 1 2.10 -8.32 26.22
N ASN A 2 3.14 -7.48 26.20
CA ASN A 2 3.10 -6.15 26.82
C ASN A 2 2.12 -5.25 26.02
N ARG A 3 1.02 -4.82 26.65
CA ARG A 3 -0.07 -4.08 25.98
C ARG A 3 0.41 -2.79 25.31
N ILE A 4 1.44 -2.16 25.88
CA ILE A 4 2.02 -0.91 25.39
C ILE A 4 2.64 -1.09 24.00
N VAL A 5 3.34 -2.21 23.79
CA VAL A 5 3.99 -2.52 22.50
C VAL A 5 2.97 -2.71 21.39
N ALA A 6 1.81 -3.31 21.70
CA ALA A 6 0.72 -3.47 20.72
C ALA A 6 0.07 -2.14 20.33
N TYR A 7 -0.02 -1.17 21.25
CA TYR A 7 -0.53 0.17 20.92
C TYR A 7 0.46 1.01 20.11
N LEU A 8 1.77 0.78 20.31
CA LEU A 8 2.84 1.39 19.53
C LEU A 8 2.91 0.80 18.11
N LEU A 9 2.84 -0.54 17.98
CA LEU A 9 2.78 -1.32 16.72
C LEU A 9 1.39 -1.28 16.06
N GLY A 10 0.81 -0.08 15.97
CA GLY A 10 -0.46 0.17 15.32
C GLY A 10 -0.35 0.36 13.80
N PRO A 11 -1.47 0.70 13.14
CA PRO A 11 -1.49 1.00 11.70
C PRO A 11 -0.60 2.19 11.34
N GLU A 12 -0.31 3.09 12.27
CA GLU A 12 0.56 4.24 12.05
C GLU A 12 2.00 3.83 11.75
N LEU A 13 2.54 2.81 12.46
CA LEU A 13 3.90 2.32 12.18
C LEU A 13 4.00 1.66 10.80
N ILE A 14 2.91 1.06 10.32
CA ILE A 14 2.85 0.51 8.98
C ILE A 14 2.95 1.62 7.94
N TRP A 15 2.21 2.70 8.12
CA TRP A 15 2.28 3.85 7.22
C TRP A 15 3.62 4.60 7.29
N LEU A 16 4.22 4.72 8.47
CA LEU A 16 5.59 5.23 8.61
C LEU A 16 6.60 4.34 7.88
N GLY A 17 6.47 3.02 7.98
CA GLY A 17 7.28 2.07 7.22
C GLY A 17 7.07 2.20 5.71
N MET A 18 5.82 2.32 5.26
CA MET A 18 5.49 2.55 3.85
C MET A 18 6.09 3.86 3.33
N LEU A 19 6.05 4.93 4.11
CA LEU A 19 6.69 6.20 3.76
C LEU A 19 8.21 6.07 3.66
N ALA A 20 8.84 5.39 4.63
CA ALA A 20 10.28 5.15 4.60
C ALA A 20 10.68 4.32 3.36
N LEU A 21 9.92 3.27 3.04
CA LEU A 21 10.13 2.47 1.83
C LEU A 21 9.94 3.28 0.56
N THR A 22 8.89 4.11 0.50
CA THR A 22 8.63 5.00 -0.64
C THR A 22 9.79 5.97 -0.84
N GLY A 23 10.27 6.61 0.24
CA GLY A 23 11.42 7.50 0.20
C GLY A 23 12.71 6.80 -0.22
N LEU A 24 12.92 5.55 0.20
CA LEU A 24 14.07 4.73 -0.21
C LEU A 24 14.00 4.39 -1.70
N ILE A 25 12.84 3.96 -2.20
CA ILE A 25 12.65 3.68 -3.63
C ILE A 25 12.93 4.94 -4.46
N ILE A 26 12.38 6.08 -4.04
CA ILE A 26 12.61 7.37 -4.69
C ILE A 26 14.10 7.70 -4.69
N SER A 27 14.78 7.62 -3.55
CA SER A 27 16.20 8.00 -3.44
C SER A 27 17.12 7.11 -4.28
N LEU A 28 16.81 5.82 -4.41
CA LEU A 28 17.56 4.90 -5.27
C LEU A 28 17.26 5.08 -6.76
N SER A 29 16.13 5.68 -7.11
CA SER A 29 15.70 5.87 -8.50
C SER A 29 16.13 7.23 -9.08
N GLN A 30 16.61 8.15 -8.24
CA GLN A 30 17.04 9.48 -8.67
C GLN A 30 18.54 9.50 -9.05
N PRO A 31 18.94 10.18 -10.13
CA PRO A 31 18.11 10.96 -11.05
C PRO A 31 17.31 10.06 -12.02
N LEU A 32 15.99 10.29 -12.14
CA LEU A 32 15.13 9.45 -12.98
C LEU A 32 15.38 9.69 -14.48
N PRO A 33 15.80 8.67 -15.25
CA PRO A 33 15.74 8.71 -16.70
C PRO A 33 14.28 8.81 -17.17
N ALA A 34 14.03 9.48 -18.30
CA ALA A 34 12.67 9.65 -18.84
C ALA A 34 11.93 8.32 -19.09
N THR A 35 12.66 7.22 -19.31
CA THR A 35 12.11 5.87 -19.53
C THR A 35 11.66 5.16 -18.27
N ASP A 36 12.14 5.56 -17.09
CA ASP A 36 11.81 4.90 -15.81
C ASP A 36 10.73 5.65 -15.02
N HIS A 37 10.24 6.75 -15.57
CA HIS A 37 9.18 7.57 -14.96
C HIS A 37 7.88 6.79 -14.77
N ASP A 38 7.45 6.09 -15.81
CA ASP A 38 6.22 5.28 -15.77
C ASP A 38 6.34 4.12 -14.77
N LYS A 39 7.56 3.62 -14.51
CA LYS A 39 7.79 2.59 -13.50
C LYS A 39 7.57 3.13 -12.09
N LEU A 40 8.08 4.34 -11.81
CA LEU A 40 7.86 5.00 -10.52
C LEU A 40 6.38 5.37 -10.33
N LEU A 41 5.71 5.92 -11.35
CA LEU A 41 4.28 6.21 -11.27
C LEU A 41 3.42 4.95 -11.13
N ASN A 42 3.82 3.83 -11.75
CA ASN A 42 3.13 2.55 -11.57
C ASN A 42 3.18 2.04 -10.12
N LEU A 43 4.13 2.47 -9.30
CA LEU A 43 4.09 2.16 -7.87
C LEU A 43 2.93 2.88 -7.17
N GLY A 44 2.45 4.01 -7.72
CA GLY A 44 1.37 4.82 -7.19
C GLY A 44 0.02 4.10 -7.06
N TRP A 45 -0.30 3.11 -7.91
CA TRP A 45 -1.53 2.33 -7.74
C TRP A 45 -1.38 1.15 -6.79
N PHE A 46 -0.17 0.61 -6.64
CA PHE A 46 0.11 -0.59 -5.84
C PHE A 46 0.45 -0.27 -4.38
N LEU A 47 1.35 0.68 -4.12
CA LEU A 47 1.81 1.04 -2.77
C LEU A 47 0.69 1.45 -1.82
N PRO A 48 -0.25 2.36 -2.18
CA PRO A 48 -1.32 2.72 -1.27
C PRO A 48 -2.26 1.55 -0.99
N ALA A 49 -2.57 0.71 -1.98
CA ALA A 49 -3.39 -0.49 -1.78
C ALA A 49 -2.70 -1.50 -0.84
N LEU A 50 -1.39 -1.72 -1.01
CA LEU A 50 -0.58 -2.55 -0.12
C LEU A 50 -0.53 -1.96 1.30
N GLY A 51 -0.30 -0.66 1.42
CA GLY A 51 -0.27 0.04 2.71
C GLY A 51 -1.59 -0.10 3.47
N VAL A 52 -2.72 0.02 2.78
CA VAL A 52 -4.05 -0.24 3.35
C VAL A 52 -4.17 -1.68 3.81
N LEU A 53 -3.84 -2.68 2.98
CA LEU A 53 -3.90 -4.09 3.38
C LEU A 53 -3.05 -4.35 4.63
N LEU A 54 -1.82 -3.86 4.64
CA LEU A 54 -0.93 -4.03 5.78
C LEU A 54 -1.49 -3.33 7.03
N ALA A 55 -2.14 -2.18 6.90
CA ALA A 55 -2.73 -1.45 8.03
C ALA A 55 -3.76 -2.26 8.84
N PHE A 56 -4.34 -3.34 8.27
CA PHE A 56 -5.24 -4.25 9.00
C PHE A 56 -4.51 -5.35 9.78
N LEU A 57 -3.21 -5.61 9.54
CA LEU A 57 -2.42 -6.60 10.28
C LEU A 57 -2.48 -6.46 11.80
N PRO A 58 -2.44 -5.24 12.39
CA PRO A 58 -2.53 -5.07 13.83
C PRO A 58 -3.77 -5.73 14.45
N LEU A 59 -4.86 -5.91 13.70
CA LEU A 59 -6.07 -6.59 14.20
C LEU A 59 -5.84 -8.04 14.64
N PHE A 60 -4.78 -8.71 14.17
CA PHE A 60 -4.44 -10.07 14.61
C PHE A 60 -3.91 -10.14 16.05
N TRP A 61 -3.31 -9.05 16.55
CA TRP A 61 -2.69 -8.99 17.88
C TRP A 61 -3.16 -7.81 18.73
N ALA A 62 -4.09 -7.00 18.19
CA ALA A 62 -4.66 -5.82 18.80
C ALA A 62 -5.45 -6.16 20.07
N PRO A 63 -5.05 -5.65 21.25
CA PRO A 63 -5.89 -5.72 22.43
C PRO A 63 -7.02 -4.69 22.36
N GLY A 64 -8.18 -5.01 22.92
CA GLY A 64 -9.28 -4.05 23.12
C GLY A 64 -10.36 -4.09 22.03
N SER A 65 -11.05 -2.96 21.85
CA SER A 65 -12.22 -2.86 20.96
C SER A 65 -11.82 -2.90 19.48
N GLN A 66 -12.41 -3.82 18.72
CA GLN A 66 -12.21 -3.92 17.27
C GLN A 66 -12.64 -2.64 16.53
N TRP A 67 -13.70 -1.97 17.00
CA TRP A 67 -14.18 -0.72 16.42
C TRP A 67 -13.21 0.45 16.61
N TRP A 68 -12.52 0.49 17.75
CA TRP A 68 -11.47 1.47 17.99
C TRP A 68 -10.31 1.30 17.01
N TRP A 69 -9.87 0.06 16.82
CA TRP A 69 -8.82 -0.25 15.86
C TRP A 69 -9.23 0.04 14.42
N LEU A 70 -10.46 -0.28 14.03
CA LEU A 70 -10.98 0.03 12.70
C LEU A 70 -10.99 1.54 12.42
N THR A 71 -11.32 2.35 13.43
CA THR A 71 -11.25 3.82 13.33
C THR A 71 -9.81 4.31 13.16
N ARG A 72 -8.87 3.80 13.97
CA ARG A 72 -7.44 4.13 13.83
C ARG A 72 -6.88 3.74 12.46
N ILE A 73 -7.22 2.55 11.97
CA ILE A 73 -6.81 2.06 10.65
C ILE A 73 -7.32 3.00 9.56
N SER A 74 -8.58 3.41 9.66
CA SER A 74 -9.19 4.33 8.69
C SER A 74 -8.46 5.66 8.65
N ILE A 75 -8.26 6.31 9.80
CA ILE A 75 -7.59 7.62 9.88
C ILE A 75 -6.13 7.52 9.43
N ALA A 76 -5.38 6.56 9.95
CA ALA A 76 -3.98 6.35 9.59
C ALA A 76 -3.83 6.07 8.08
N SER A 77 -4.78 5.34 7.49
CA SER A 77 -4.73 5.01 6.06
C SER A 77 -5.12 6.15 5.15
N LEU A 78 -6.06 7.00 5.54
CA LEU A 78 -6.34 8.24 4.80
C LEU A 78 -5.12 9.14 4.75
N ILE A 79 -4.49 9.37 5.91
CA ILE A 79 -3.31 10.24 6.04
C ILE A 79 -2.10 9.62 5.34
N GLY A 80 -1.81 8.35 5.61
CA GLY A 80 -0.64 7.67 5.08
C GLY A 80 -0.69 7.51 3.56
N SER A 81 -1.85 7.16 2.99
CA SER A 81 -2.01 7.06 1.54
C SER A 81 -1.81 8.40 0.84
N TYR A 82 -2.35 9.48 1.43
CA TYR A 82 -2.12 10.84 0.94
C TYR A 82 -0.63 11.16 0.86
N PHE A 83 0.12 10.93 1.94
CA PHE A 83 1.56 11.22 1.95
C PHE A 83 2.33 10.35 0.96
N VAL A 84 2.12 9.04 0.94
CA VAL A 84 2.83 8.13 0.02
C VAL A 84 2.65 8.57 -1.44
N ILE A 85 1.43 8.88 -1.83
CA ILE A 85 1.12 9.28 -3.21
C ILE A 85 1.67 10.68 -3.50
N ASN A 86 1.57 11.60 -2.54
CA ASN A 86 2.13 12.93 -2.68
C ASN A 86 3.66 12.87 -2.91
N PHE A 87 4.39 12.08 -2.11
CA PHE A 87 5.83 11.88 -2.27
C PHE A 87 6.19 11.27 -3.62
N LEU A 88 5.43 10.27 -4.10
CA LEU A 88 5.64 9.67 -5.42
C LEU A 88 5.42 10.67 -6.55
N CYS A 89 4.32 11.43 -6.50
CA CYS A 89 4.01 12.44 -7.50
C CYS A 89 5.02 13.59 -7.50
N GLU A 90 5.50 14.01 -6.33
CA GLU A 90 6.51 15.07 -6.22
C GLU A 90 7.87 14.61 -6.78
N ALA A 91 8.27 13.38 -6.47
CA ALA A 91 9.49 12.78 -7.02
C ALA A 91 9.46 12.64 -8.55
N ALA A 92 8.26 12.62 -9.13
CA ALA A 92 8.02 12.54 -10.56
C ALA A 92 7.86 13.92 -11.22
N ARG A 93 8.05 15.07 -10.54
CA ARG A 93 7.94 16.37 -11.23
C ARG A 93 9.16 16.71 -12.08
N TYR A 94 8.91 17.12 -13.32
CA TYR A 94 9.91 17.62 -14.27
C TYR A 94 10.11 19.14 -14.22
N ASN A 95 9.20 19.89 -13.57
CA ASN A 95 9.16 21.36 -13.57
C ASN A 95 9.05 21.97 -14.98
N ASP A 96 8.34 21.28 -15.89
CA ASP A 96 8.10 21.69 -17.28
C ASP A 96 6.72 21.18 -17.76
N SER A 97 6.32 21.54 -18.97
CA SER A 97 5.09 21.14 -19.68
C SER A 97 4.76 19.64 -19.68
N ARG A 98 5.75 18.77 -19.42
CA ARG A 98 5.58 17.32 -19.24
C ARG A 98 4.82 16.95 -17.96
N ASP A 99 4.63 17.89 -17.02
CA ASP A 99 3.95 17.66 -15.74
C ASP A 99 2.42 17.60 -15.83
N SER A 100 1.84 17.82 -17.01
CA SER A 100 0.38 17.89 -17.22
C SER A 100 -0.40 16.63 -16.76
N GLY A 101 0.27 15.47 -16.64
CA GLY A 101 -0.32 14.22 -16.16
C GLY A 101 -0.17 13.92 -14.66
N ILE A 102 0.67 14.66 -13.93
CA ILE A 102 0.99 14.31 -12.52
C ILE A 102 -0.21 14.58 -11.59
N GLY A 103 -0.93 15.68 -11.84
CA GLY A 103 -2.11 16.03 -11.05
C GLY A 103 -3.26 15.03 -11.22
N SER A 104 -3.49 14.53 -12.44
CA SER A 104 -4.50 13.50 -12.69
C SER A 104 -4.06 12.14 -12.14
N ALA A 105 -2.78 11.79 -12.25
CA ALA A 105 -2.22 10.60 -11.63
C ALA A 105 -2.41 10.59 -10.11
N PHE A 106 -2.14 11.71 -9.43
CA PHE A 106 -2.39 11.87 -7.99
C PHE A 106 -3.84 11.54 -7.63
N MET A 107 -4.80 12.14 -8.34
CA MET A 107 -6.23 11.94 -8.09
C MET A 107 -6.67 10.48 -8.31
N VAL A 108 -6.17 9.84 -9.37
CA VAL A 108 -6.48 8.43 -9.66
C VAL A 108 -5.89 7.51 -8.59
N PHE A 109 -4.62 7.69 -8.24
CA PHE A 109 -3.94 6.83 -7.27
C PHE A 109 -4.53 6.97 -5.86
N ILE A 110 -4.87 8.19 -5.44
CA ILE A 110 -5.46 8.39 -4.11
C ILE A 110 -6.89 7.87 -4.07
N GLY A 111 -7.65 8.06 -5.16
CA GLY A 111 -8.97 7.48 -5.34
C GLY A 111 -8.95 5.96 -5.24
N LEU A 112 -8.00 5.29 -5.91
CA LEU A 112 -7.84 3.83 -5.83
C LEU A 112 -7.47 3.36 -4.42
N GLY A 113 -6.50 4.01 -3.78
CA GLY A 113 -6.10 3.68 -2.41
C GLY A 113 -7.26 3.81 -1.41
N TRP A 114 -8.02 4.89 -1.50
CA TRP A 114 -9.19 5.12 -0.65
C TRP A 114 -10.34 4.18 -0.98
N MET A 115 -10.56 3.83 -2.24
CA MET A 115 -11.57 2.84 -2.62
C MET A 115 -11.29 1.48 -1.96
N VAL A 116 -10.03 1.03 -1.98
CA VAL A 116 -9.60 -0.20 -1.30
C VAL A 116 -9.81 -0.10 0.22
N LEU A 117 -9.47 1.05 0.82
CA LEU A 117 -9.71 1.31 2.24
C LEU A 117 -11.20 1.20 2.58
N PHE A 118 -12.06 1.91 1.85
CA PHE A 118 -13.50 1.87 2.09
C PHE A 118 -14.06 0.46 1.93
N ALA A 119 -13.65 -0.28 0.90
CA ALA A 119 -14.08 -1.65 0.69
C ALA A 119 -13.71 -2.57 1.86
N LEU A 120 -12.46 -2.49 2.35
CA LEU A 120 -12.00 -3.32 3.47
C LEU A 120 -12.59 -2.90 4.82
N VAL A 121 -12.71 -1.60 5.07
CA VAL A 121 -13.35 -1.07 6.30
C VAL A 121 -14.82 -1.48 6.33
N PHE A 122 -15.53 -1.37 5.19
CA PHE A 122 -16.92 -1.78 5.08
C PHE A 122 -17.08 -3.29 5.29
N LEU A 123 -16.25 -4.11 4.64
CA LEU A 123 -16.24 -5.56 4.83
C LEU A 123 -15.95 -5.94 6.28
N ALA A 124 -14.96 -5.32 6.92
CA ALA A 124 -14.62 -5.55 8.32
C ALA A 124 -15.78 -5.17 9.25
N ALA A 125 -16.39 -4.00 9.03
CA ALA A 125 -17.55 -3.55 9.80
C ALA A 125 -18.74 -4.52 9.69
N LEU A 126 -19.04 -5.00 8.47
CA LEU A 126 -20.07 -6.01 8.25
C LEU A 126 -19.76 -7.32 9.00
N CYS A 127 -18.53 -7.81 8.92
CA CYS A 127 -18.13 -9.01 9.66
C CYS A 127 -18.24 -8.81 11.17
N PHE A 128 -17.87 -7.64 11.71
CA PHE A 128 -17.99 -7.35 13.13
C PHE A 128 -19.45 -7.26 13.59
N LEU A 129 -20.33 -6.66 12.79
CA LEU A 129 -21.77 -6.61 13.06
C LEU A 129 -22.40 -8.01 13.01
N ALA A 130 -22.05 -8.81 12.01
CA ALA A 130 -22.53 -10.18 11.84
C ALA A 130 -21.87 -11.18 12.80
N LYS A 131 -20.90 -10.73 13.63
CA LYS A 131 -20.05 -11.58 14.49
C LYS A 131 -19.33 -12.70 13.72
N TRP A 132 -19.04 -12.46 12.44
CA TRP A 132 -18.29 -13.38 11.60
C TRP A 132 -16.79 -13.25 11.86
N PRO A 133 -16.01 -14.34 11.66
CA PRO A 133 -14.57 -14.35 11.91
C PRO A 133 -13.81 -13.59 10.82
N PHE A 134 -13.87 -12.26 10.83
CA PHE A 134 -13.20 -11.38 9.87
C PHE A 134 -11.72 -11.73 9.71
N LEU A 135 -11.01 -12.00 10.81
CA LEU A 135 -9.58 -12.33 10.79
C LEU A 135 -9.29 -13.58 9.96
N THR A 136 -10.19 -14.56 9.94
CA THR A 136 -10.03 -15.77 9.12
C THR A 136 -10.19 -15.42 7.65
N VAL A 137 -11.22 -14.65 7.29
CA VAL A 137 -11.46 -14.18 5.91
C VAL A 137 -10.28 -13.34 5.42
N PHE A 138 -9.82 -12.40 6.26
CA PHE A 138 -8.71 -11.52 5.96
C PHE A 138 -7.38 -12.27 5.81
N LYS A 139 -7.14 -13.28 6.65
CA LYS A 139 -5.97 -14.18 6.51
C LYS A 139 -5.96 -14.87 5.15
N TRP A 140 -7.08 -15.45 4.73
CA TRP A 140 -7.17 -16.11 3.42
C TRP A 140 -6.96 -15.13 2.28
N LEU A 141 -7.54 -13.92 2.37
CA LEU A 141 -7.31 -12.85 1.42
C LEU A 141 -5.83 -12.49 1.29
N LEU A 142 -5.11 -12.33 2.42
CA LEU A 142 -3.67 -12.09 2.43
C LEU A 142 -2.87 -13.23 1.81
N ILE A 143 -3.23 -14.49 2.10
CA ILE A 143 -2.59 -15.67 1.52
C ILE A 143 -2.79 -15.69 0.00
N THR A 144 -4.01 -15.44 -0.48
CA THR A 144 -4.31 -15.43 -1.92
C THR A 144 -3.56 -14.31 -2.63
N ILE A 145 -3.59 -13.09 -2.10
CA ILE A 145 -2.88 -11.94 -2.69
C ILE A 145 -1.37 -12.18 -2.66
N GLY A 146 -0.82 -12.59 -1.52
CA GLY A 146 0.61 -12.89 -1.37
C GLY A 146 1.06 -14.04 -2.27
N GLY A 147 0.23 -15.07 -2.44
CA GLY A 147 0.49 -16.16 -3.37
C GLY A 147 0.53 -15.69 -4.83
N LEU A 148 -0.44 -14.88 -5.24
CA LEU A 148 -0.50 -14.31 -6.59
C LEU A 148 0.67 -13.37 -6.89
N THR A 149 1.08 -12.54 -5.93
CA THR A 149 2.24 -11.65 -6.11
C THR A 149 3.54 -12.42 -6.21
N LEU A 150 3.77 -13.42 -5.34
CA LEU A 150 4.94 -14.29 -5.43
C LEU A 150 4.97 -15.06 -6.75
N PHE A 151 3.83 -15.58 -7.18
CA PHE A 151 3.71 -16.27 -8.45
C PHE A 151 4.04 -15.34 -9.64
N GLY A 152 3.53 -14.11 -9.64
CA GLY A 152 3.87 -13.10 -10.64
C GLY A 152 5.36 -12.74 -10.65
N LEU A 153 5.98 -12.60 -9.46
CA LEU A 153 7.42 -12.36 -9.34
C LEU A 153 8.25 -13.54 -9.87
N LEU A 154 7.82 -14.78 -9.60
CA LEU A 154 8.46 -15.97 -10.14
C LEU A 154 8.38 -16.01 -11.67
N ILE A 155 7.23 -15.70 -12.25
CA ILE A 155 7.08 -15.61 -13.72
C ILE A 155 8.04 -14.55 -14.28
N SER A 156 8.08 -13.34 -13.69
CA SER A 156 8.99 -12.28 -14.12
C SER A 156 10.46 -12.68 -14.01
N TRP A 157 10.83 -13.38 -12.94
CA TRP A 157 12.18 -13.90 -12.75
C TRP A 157 12.54 -14.96 -13.80
N VAL A 158 11.64 -15.91 -14.07
CA VAL A 158 11.83 -16.92 -15.12
C VAL A 158 11.94 -16.26 -16.50
N ALA A 159 11.08 -15.28 -16.79
CA ALA A 159 11.10 -14.52 -18.04
C ALA A 159 12.41 -13.75 -18.23
N SER A 160 13.04 -13.27 -17.15
CA SER A 160 14.31 -12.53 -17.22
C SER A 160 15.48 -13.35 -17.78
N PHE A 161 15.46 -14.69 -17.63
CA PHE A 161 16.45 -15.58 -18.26
C PHE A 161 16.26 -15.71 -19.77
N GLY A 162 15.05 -15.48 -20.29
CA GLY A 162 14.78 -15.50 -21.73
C GLY A 162 15.32 -14.27 -22.46
N THR A 163 15.37 -13.12 -21.76
CA THR A 163 15.85 -11.85 -22.32
C THR A 163 17.38 -11.73 -22.44
N SER A 164 18.17 -12.66 -21.88
CA SER A 164 19.64 -12.60 -21.95
C SER A 164 20.24 -13.18 -23.25
N LYS A 165 19.43 -13.57 -24.24
CA LYS A 165 19.89 -14.17 -25.52
C LYS A 165 19.80 -13.24 -26.73
N GLY A 166 19.95 -11.93 -26.52
CA GLY A 166 19.95 -10.93 -27.59
C GLY A 166 20.95 -9.82 -27.34
N ALA A 167 22.23 -10.19 -27.21
CA ALA A 167 23.38 -9.29 -27.35
C ALA A 167 24.47 -10.04 -28.14
#